data_AF-A0A117I9X0-F1
#
_entry.id   AF-A0A117I9X0-F1
#
_cell.length_a   1.000
_cell.length_b   1.000
_cell.length_c   1.000
_cell.angle_alpha   90.00
_cell.angle_beta   90.00
_cell.angle_gamma   90.00
#
_symmetry.space_group_name_H-M   'P 1'
#
loop_
_entity.id
_entity.type
_entity.pdbx_description
1 polymer ?
#
loop_
_entity_poly.entity_id
_entity_poly.type
_entity_poly.pdbx_seq_one_letter_code
_entity_poly.pdbx_strand_id
1 'polypeptide(L)'
;MGNEVETSNGWRAGWQASKGFLAVWFGMTTFLLVALAVVQGLDLRYKHPWVSWGTIPEAFAAVGTVVAVGVAVAQSLVISRQAAKDAVDTAKRFEAEIAAAEIRHQAELQHQRDLADLQQSLLQKQEQRRAIVEVARAAFRQQSLVDTLWQRVPEIYELLNRQDRADAVNTISEQVGLATASFTVESNNAIALFINEDDGLMVGVLNDVSAAVDKLRHTDNYLRKRLILGEEHHLDPNDYHESQLEVQNSVQRLWMTFAPPPTSTDDAPTKGNPLNWPCHIVADMADVAGLIGLFMIEGVERSAAVGL
;
A
#
# COMPACT_ATOMS: atom_id res chain seq x y z
N MET A 1 -39.16 3.69 17.69
CA MET A 1 -39.74 4.23 16.44
C MET A 1 -39.30 3.34 15.28
N GLY A 2 -39.94 2.18 15.08
CA GLY A 2 -39.46 1.19 14.10
C GLY A 2 -40.52 0.22 13.56
N ASN A 3 -41.82 0.45 13.84
CA ASN A 3 -42.88 -0.50 13.49
C ASN A 3 -43.90 0.05 12.47
N GLU A 4 -43.70 1.25 11.92
CA GLU A 4 -44.69 1.86 10.98
C GLU A 4 -44.42 1.58 9.49
N VAL A 5 -43.26 1.02 9.12
CA VAL A 5 -42.91 0.82 7.70
C VAL A 5 -43.39 -0.54 7.15
N GLU A 6 -43.63 -1.54 7.99
CA GLU A 6 -44.04 -2.88 7.53
C GLU A 6 -45.50 -2.95 7.03
N THR A 7 -46.39 -2.05 7.46
CA THR A 7 -47.81 -2.15 7.10
C THR A 7 -48.12 -1.66 5.68
N SER A 8 -47.29 -0.80 5.08
CA SER A 8 -47.57 -0.25 3.74
C SER A 8 -47.28 -1.24 2.59
N ASN A 9 -46.37 -2.20 2.82
CA ASN A 9 -46.01 -3.20 1.81
C ASN A 9 -47.07 -4.33 1.68
N GLY A 10 -47.79 -4.64 2.76
CA GLY A 10 -48.82 -5.68 2.77
C GLY A 10 -50.00 -5.39 1.83
N TRP A 11 -50.45 -4.13 1.76
CA TRP A 11 -51.57 -3.76 0.88
C TRP A 11 -51.20 -3.86 -0.60
N ARG A 12 -49.97 -3.48 -0.99
CA ARG A 12 -49.49 -3.61 -2.37
C ARG A 12 -49.38 -5.07 -2.80
N ALA A 13 -48.87 -5.94 -1.92
CA ALA A 13 -48.82 -7.38 -2.18
C ALA A 13 -50.22 -8.00 -2.33
N GLY A 14 -51.16 -7.64 -1.45
CA GLY A 14 -52.56 -8.10 -1.52
C GLY A 14 -53.30 -7.61 -2.78
N TRP A 15 -53.04 -6.37 -3.21
CA TRP A 15 -53.60 -5.83 -4.45
C TRP A 15 -53.05 -6.56 -5.69
N GLN A 16 -51.74 -6.81 -5.76
CA GLN A 16 -51.15 -7.54 -6.89
C GLN A 16 -51.67 -8.98 -6.99
N ALA A 17 -51.89 -9.66 -5.86
CA ALA A 17 -52.50 -11.00 -5.83
C ALA A 17 -53.96 -10.99 -6.33
N SER A 18 -54.70 -9.91 -6.05
CA SER A 18 -56.15 -9.83 -6.31
C SER A 18 -56.50 -9.34 -7.74
N LYS A 19 -55.58 -8.67 -8.43
CA LYS A 19 -55.81 -8.13 -9.79
C LYS A 19 -56.20 -9.19 -10.81
N GLY A 20 -55.52 -10.35 -10.80
CA GLY A 20 -55.82 -11.45 -11.69
C GLY A 20 -57.24 -12.00 -11.47
N PHE A 21 -57.63 -12.17 -10.20
CA PHE A 21 -58.96 -12.64 -9.84
C PHE A 21 -60.06 -11.65 -10.24
N LEU A 22 -59.89 -10.35 -9.95
CA LEU A 22 -60.84 -9.31 -10.35
C LEU A 22 -61.04 -9.25 -11.87
N ALA A 23 -59.96 -9.33 -12.64
CA ALA A 23 -60.05 -9.31 -14.10
C ALA A 23 -60.84 -10.51 -14.66
N VAL A 24 -60.61 -11.71 -14.11
CA VAL A 24 -61.38 -12.92 -14.48
C VAL A 24 -62.85 -12.77 -14.08
N TRP A 25 -63.13 -12.24 -12.89
CA TRP A 25 -64.48 -12.07 -12.39
C TRP A 25 -65.28 -11.08 -13.25
N PHE A 26 -64.73 -9.88 -13.51
CA PHE A 26 -65.37 -8.90 -14.41
C PHE A 26 -65.53 -9.43 -15.84
N GLY A 27 -64.54 -10.18 -16.35
CA GLY A 27 -64.66 -10.84 -17.65
C GLY A 27 -65.82 -11.84 -17.69
N MET A 28 -65.94 -12.67 -16.65
CA MET A 28 -67.03 -13.64 -16.51
C MET A 28 -68.39 -12.96 -16.36
N THR A 29 -68.51 -11.90 -15.55
CA THR A 29 -69.75 -11.14 -15.38
C THR A 29 -70.17 -10.49 -16.69
N THR A 30 -69.23 -9.88 -17.42
CA THR A 30 -69.51 -9.25 -18.73
C THR A 30 -69.98 -10.28 -19.73
N PHE A 31 -69.32 -11.44 -19.80
CA PHE A 31 -69.73 -12.54 -20.66
C PHE A 31 -71.13 -13.05 -20.31
N LEU A 32 -71.43 -13.20 -19.02
CA LEU A 32 -72.73 -13.66 -18.53
C LEU A 32 -73.85 -12.65 -18.86
N LEU A 33 -73.58 -11.35 -18.74
CA LEU A 33 -74.50 -10.28 -19.15
C LEU A 33 -74.77 -10.30 -20.66
N VAL A 34 -73.74 -10.49 -21.49
CA VAL A 34 -73.90 -10.65 -22.95
C VAL A 34 -74.72 -11.90 -23.26
N ALA A 35 -74.44 -13.03 -22.61
CA ALA A 35 -75.19 -14.27 -22.79
C ALA A 35 -76.67 -14.09 -22.39
N LEU A 36 -76.94 -13.40 -21.28
CA LEU A 36 -78.30 -13.06 -20.84
C LEU A 36 -79.01 -12.16 -21.87
N ALA A 37 -78.32 -11.14 -22.39
CA ALA A 37 -78.89 -10.27 -23.42
C ALA A 37 -79.22 -11.05 -24.70
N VAL A 38 -78.38 -12.01 -25.09
CA VAL A 38 -78.65 -12.92 -26.23
C VAL A 38 -79.85 -13.81 -25.96
N VAL A 39 -79.93 -14.44 -24.78
CA VAL A 39 -81.06 -15.31 -24.41
C VAL A 39 -82.37 -14.51 -24.33
N GLN A 40 -82.35 -13.32 -23.74
CA GLN A 40 -83.50 -12.42 -23.69
C GLN A 40 -83.92 -11.97 -25.10
N GLY A 41 -82.96 -11.67 -25.97
CA GLY A 41 -83.21 -11.35 -27.38
C GLY A 41 -83.85 -12.51 -28.15
N LEU A 42 -83.42 -13.74 -27.89
CA LEU A 42 -84.01 -14.95 -28.48
C LEU A 42 -85.44 -15.23 -27.96
N ASP A 43 -85.68 -15.08 -26.66
CA ASP A 43 -87.02 -15.26 -26.07
C ASP A 43 -88.01 -14.19 -26.59
N LEU A 44 -87.56 -12.93 -26.72
CA LEU A 44 -88.33 -11.85 -27.33
C LEU A 44 -88.67 -12.15 -28.80
N ARG A 45 -87.72 -12.70 -29.57
CA ARG A 45 -87.94 -13.11 -30.96
C ARG A 45 -88.96 -14.25 -31.08
N TYR A 46 -88.97 -15.17 -30.13
CA TYR A 46 -89.93 -16.29 -30.11
C TYR A 46 -91.35 -15.82 -29.74
N LYS A 47 -91.48 -14.92 -28.77
CA LYS A 47 -92.78 -14.40 -28.30
C LYS A 47 -93.41 -13.38 -29.24
N HIS A 48 -92.61 -12.61 -29.97
CA HIS A 48 -93.09 -11.60 -30.91
C HIS A 48 -92.39 -11.72 -32.28
N PRO A 49 -92.84 -12.62 -33.17
CA PRO A 49 -92.17 -12.89 -34.44
C PRO A 49 -92.22 -11.73 -35.46
N TRP A 50 -93.00 -10.68 -35.17
CA TRP A 50 -93.26 -9.54 -36.07
C TRP A 50 -92.75 -8.21 -35.49
N VAL A 51 -91.85 -8.25 -34.50
CA VAL A 51 -91.14 -7.03 -34.08
C VAL A 51 -90.24 -6.62 -35.23
N SER A 52 -90.52 -5.46 -35.84
CA SER A 52 -89.56 -4.80 -36.70
C SER A 52 -88.42 -4.32 -35.79
N TRP A 53 -87.47 -5.21 -35.53
CA TRP A 53 -86.14 -4.83 -35.07
C TRP A 53 -85.72 -3.72 -36.03
N GLY A 54 -85.36 -2.55 -35.48
CA GLY A 54 -85.07 -1.37 -36.26
C GLY A 54 -84.12 -1.68 -37.41
N THR A 55 -84.18 -0.84 -38.44
CA THR A 55 -83.48 -1.00 -39.73
C THR A 55 -82.19 -1.81 -39.60
N ILE A 56 -82.03 -2.84 -40.43
CA ILE A 56 -80.84 -3.71 -40.64
C ILE A 56 -79.50 -3.15 -40.08
N PRO A 57 -79.11 -1.88 -40.30
CA PRO A 57 -77.97 -1.23 -39.63
C PRO A 57 -77.85 -1.40 -38.09
N GLU A 58 -78.93 -1.49 -37.31
CA GLU A 58 -78.84 -1.63 -35.84
C GLU A 58 -78.30 -3.00 -35.41
N ALA A 59 -78.67 -4.07 -36.12
CA ALA A 59 -78.15 -5.41 -35.87
C ALA A 59 -76.66 -5.51 -36.25
N PHE A 60 -76.24 -4.84 -37.34
CA PHE A 60 -74.83 -4.75 -37.72
C PHE A 60 -74.01 -3.93 -36.72
N ALA A 61 -74.58 -2.88 -36.13
CA ALA A 61 -73.92 -2.11 -35.08
C ALA A 61 -73.64 -2.95 -33.83
N ALA A 62 -74.59 -3.80 -33.41
CA ALA A 62 -74.41 -4.68 -32.25
C ALA A 62 -73.38 -5.80 -32.49
N VAL A 63 -73.30 -6.36 -33.69
CA VAL A 63 -72.25 -7.34 -34.03
C VAL A 63 -70.88 -6.66 -34.11
N GLY A 64 -70.83 -5.45 -34.67
CA GLY A 64 -69.60 -4.65 -34.77
C GLY A 64 -68.96 -4.35 -33.41
N THR A 65 -69.75 -4.05 -32.38
CA THR A 65 -69.23 -3.75 -31.03
C THR A 65 -68.65 -4.98 -30.35
N VAL A 66 -69.26 -6.16 -30.49
CA VAL A 66 -68.73 -7.43 -29.96
C VAL A 66 -67.40 -7.80 -30.63
N VAL A 67 -67.32 -7.63 -31.96
CA VAL A 67 -66.07 -7.87 -32.70
C VAL A 67 -64.98 -6.88 -32.27
N ALA A 68 -65.31 -5.59 -32.09
CA ALA A 68 -64.37 -4.58 -31.62
C ALA A 68 -63.80 -4.91 -30.23
N VAL A 69 -64.64 -5.38 -29.30
CA VAL A 69 -64.19 -5.83 -27.97
C VAL A 69 -63.29 -7.06 -28.09
N GLY A 70 -63.65 -8.04 -28.93
CA GLY A 70 -62.82 -9.23 -29.17
C GLY A 70 -61.43 -8.87 -29.71
N VAL A 71 -61.35 -7.93 -30.65
CA VAL A 71 -60.09 -7.40 -31.19
C VAL A 71 -59.30 -6.65 -30.11
N ALA A 72 -59.95 -5.80 -29.31
CA ALA A 72 -59.29 -5.07 -28.23
C ALA A 72 -58.68 -6.00 -27.17
N VAL A 73 -59.41 -7.07 -26.79
CA VAL A 73 -58.89 -8.10 -25.86
C VAL A 73 -57.73 -8.86 -26.48
N ALA A 74 -57.82 -9.25 -27.77
CA ALA A 74 -56.73 -9.92 -28.47
C ALA A 74 -55.48 -9.04 -28.55
N GLN A 75 -55.62 -7.74 -28.87
CA GLN A 75 -54.52 -6.78 -28.88
C GLN A 75 -53.90 -6.61 -27.48
N SER A 76 -54.72 -6.52 -26.43
CA SER A 76 -54.24 -6.45 -25.04
C SER A 76 -53.43 -7.69 -24.62
N LEU A 77 -53.85 -8.89 -25.05
CA LEU A 77 -53.11 -10.13 -24.79
C LEU A 77 -51.77 -10.20 -25.55
N VAL A 78 -51.68 -9.64 -26.76
CA VAL A 78 -50.41 -9.58 -27.50
C VAL A 78 -49.44 -8.61 -26.83
N ILE A 79 -49.91 -7.44 -26.42
CA ILE A 79 -49.11 -6.43 -25.72
C ILE A 79 -48.60 -6.97 -24.38
N SER A 80 -49.45 -7.67 -23.61
CA SER A 80 -49.02 -8.25 -22.32
C SER A 80 -47.98 -9.37 -22.49
N ARG A 81 -48.10 -10.19 -23.54
CA ARG A 81 -47.09 -11.21 -23.87
C ARG A 81 -45.77 -10.60 -24.36
N GLN A 82 -45.81 -9.51 -25.11
CA GLN A 82 -44.61 -8.79 -25.52
C GLN A 82 -43.93 -8.14 -24.33
N ALA A 83 -44.68 -7.43 -23.49
CA ALA A 83 -44.16 -6.82 -22.26
C ALA A 83 -43.54 -7.88 -21.31
N ALA A 84 -44.14 -9.07 -21.20
CA ALA A 84 -43.59 -10.15 -20.40
C ALA A 84 -42.26 -10.69 -20.97
N LYS A 85 -42.12 -10.79 -22.29
CA LYS A 85 -40.86 -11.21 -22.94
C LYS A 85 -39.78 -10.14 -22.79
N ASP A 86 -40.12 -8.88 -23.02
CA ASP A 86 -39.20 -7.75 -22.87
C ASP A 86 -38.72 -7.62 -21.42
N ALA A 87 -39.58 -7.87 -20.44
CA ALA A 87 -39.21 -7.91 -19.02
C ALA A 87 -38.19 -9.03 -18.70
N VAL A 88 -38.35 -10.21 -19.31
CA VAL A 88 -37.41 -11.33 -19.14
C VAL A 88 -36.07 -11.04 -19.81
N ASP A 89 -36.08 -10.50 -21.03
CA ASP A 89 -34.85 -10.20 -21.77
C ASP A 89 -34.08 -9.04 -21.14
N THR A 90 -34.78 -8.02 -20.63
CA THR A 90 -34.15 -6.94 -19.85
C THR A 90 -33.56 -7.46 -18.54
N ALA A 91 -34.27 -8.31 -17.81
CA ALA A 91 -33.75 -8.93 -16.59
C ALA A 91 -32.46 -9.74 -16.86
N LYS A 92 -32.42 -10.52 -17.95
CA LYS A 92 -31.22 -11.28 -18.36
C LYS A 92 -30.04 -10.37 -18.71
N ARG A 93 -30.28 -9.25 -19.40
CA ARG A 93 -29.24 -8.28 -19.72
C ARG A 93 -28.69 -7.62 -18.45
N PHE A 94 -29.57 -7.22 -17.52
CA PHE A 94 -29.14 -6.66 -16.25
C PHE A 94 -28.33 -7.67 -15.42
N GLU A 95 -28.73 -8.94 -15.39
CA GLU A 95 -27.96 -9.98 -14.70
C GLU A 95 -26.57 -10.16 -15.32
N ALA A 96 -26.46 -10.18 -16.65
CA ALA A 96 -25.19 -10.25 -17.35
C ALA A 96 -24.30 -9.00 -17.12
N GLU A 97 -24.90 -7.81 -17.08
CA GLU A 97 -24.21 -6.55 -16.78
C GLU A 97 -23.69 -6.52 -15.34
N ILE A 98 -24.50 -6.96 -14.37
CA ILE A 98 -24.08 -7.07 -12.96
C ILE A 98 -22.95 -8.08 -12.83
N ALA A 99 -23.05 -9.25 -13.47
CA ALA A 99 -21.98 -10.25 -13.45
C ALA A 99 -20.68 -9.70 -14.08
N ALA A 100 -20.77 -8.97 -15.19
CA ALA A 100 -19.60 -8.33 -15.80
C ALA A 100 -19.01 -7.21 -14.94
N ALA A 101 -19.86 -6.43 -14.26
CA ALA A 101 -19.42 -5.39 -13.33
C ALA A 101 -18.72 -6.01 -12.10
N GLU A 102 -19.25 -7.10 -11.56
CA GLU A 102 -18.66 -7.83 -10.44
C GLU A 102 -17.27 -8.37 -10.79
N ILE A 103 -17.10 -8.97 -11.97
CA ILE A 103 -15.79 -9.45 -12.45
C ILE A 103 -14.79 -8.29 -12.54
N ARG A 104 -15.20 -7.14 -13.09
CA ARG A 104 -14.34 -5.95 -13.18
C ARG A 104 -13.99 -5.40 -11.79
N HIS A 105 -14.95 -5.38 -10.89
CA HIS A 105 -14.74 -4.91 -9.52
C HIS A 105 -13.76 -5.80 -8.78
N GLN A 106 -13.88 -7.12 -8.90
CA GLN A 106 -12.93 -8.07 -8.32
C GLN A 106 -11.52 -7.90 -8.91
N ALA A 107 -11.41 -7.69 -10.21
CA ALA A 107 -10.12 -7.43 -10.86
C ALA A 107 -9.47 -6.12 -10.36
N GLU A 108 -10.26 -5.06 -10.20
CA GLU A 108 -9.80 -3.78 -9.65
C GLU A 108 -9.35 -3.92 -8.19
N LEU A 109 -10.11 -4.64 -7.35
CA LEU A 109 -9.73 -4.90 -5.97
C LEU A 109 -8.44 -5.71 -5.87
N GLN A 110 -8.23 -6.67 -6.77
CA GLN A 110 -6.97 -7.41 -6.82
C GLN A 110 -5.81 -6.50 -7.23
N HIS A 111 -6.00 -5.65 -8.24
CA HIS A 111 -4.99 -4.68 -8.66
C HIS A 111 -4.61 -3.71 -7.53
N GLN A 112 -5.59 -3.24 -6.74
CA GLN A 112 -5.34 -2.38 -5.59
C GLN A 112 -4.57 -3.09 -4.47
N ARG A 113 -4.82 -4.39 -4.25
CA ARG A 113 -4.04 -5.20 -3.30
C ARG A 113 -2.59 -5.35 -3.76
N ASP A 114 -2.39 -5.70 -5.03
CA ASP A 114 -1.05 -5.86 -5.60
C ASP A 114 -0.26 -4.54 -5.51
N LEU A 115 -0.93 -3.40 -5.74
CA LEU A 115 -0.33 -2.07 -5.56
C LEU A 115 0.00 -1.77 -4.09
N ALA A 116 -0.88 -2.11 -3.16
CA ALA A 116 -0.63 -1.90 -1.72
C ALA A 116 0.54 -2.75 -1.23
N ASP A 117 0.62 -4.01 -1.65
CA ASP A 117 1.72 -4.93 -1.33
C ASP A 117 3.05 -4.41 -1.89
N LEU A 118 3.03 -3.91 -3.14
CA LEU A 118 4.20 -3.29 -3.76
C LEU A 118 4.63 -2.03 -2.99
N GLN A 119 3.70 -1.15 -2.64
CA GLN A 119 3.99 0.06 -1.86
C GLN A 119 4.58 -0.26 -0.49
N GLN A 120 4.01 -1.25 0.22
CA GLN A 120 4.54 -1.70 1.51
C GLN A 120 5.97 -2.22 1.38
N SER A 121 6.24 -3.05 0.36
CA SER A 121 7.59 -3.57 0.12
C SER A 121 8.61 -2.46 -0.22
N LEU A 122 8.18 -1.40 -0.91
CA LEU A 122 9.04 -0.26 -1.24
C LEU A 122 9.33 0.60 0.00
N LEU A 123 8.33 0.84 0.85
CA LEU A 123 8.51 1.59 2.10
C LEU A 123 9.48 0.87 3.03
N GLN A 124 9.34 -0.44 3.18
CA GLN A 124 10.25 -1.26 3.98
C GLN A 124 11.69 -1.18 3.48
N LYS A 125 11.90 -1.31 2.16
CA LYS A 125 13.22 -1.11 1.54
C LYS A 125 13.77 0.29 1.75
N GLN A 126 12.93 1.32 1.75
CA GLN A 126 13.36 2.69 2.04
C GLN A 126 13.77 2.88 3.50
N GLU A 127 13.04 2.28 4.45
CA GLU A 127 13.40 2.30 5.87
C GLU A 127 14.72 1.58 6.13
N GLN A 128 14.94 0.41 5.51
CA GLN A 128 16.22 -0.30 5.54
C GLN A 128 17.38 0.53 5.00
N ARG A 129 17.17 1.20 3.85
CA ARG A 129 18.17 2.10 3.26
C ARG A 129 18.56 3.20 4.22
N ARG A 130 17.56 3.83 4.83
CA ARG A 130 17.75 4.90 5.79
C ARG A 130 18.50 4.42 7.03
N ALA A 131 18.13 3.27 7.59
CA ALA A 131 18.77 2.71 8.77
C ALA A 131 20.27 2.44 8.52
N ILE A 132 20.65 1.91 7.36
CA ILE A 132 22.06 1.69 6.99
C ILE A 132 22.83 3.01 6.88
N VAL A 133 22.23 4.03 6.26
CA VAL A 133 22.83 5.38 6.19
C VAL A 133 23.05 5.94 7.59
N GLU A 134 22.08 5.77 8.49
CA GLU A 134 22.14 6.24 9.87
C GLU A 134 23.24 5.51 10.67
N VAL A 135 23.38 4.18 10.51
CA VAL A 135 24.47 3.38 11.09
C VAL A 135 25.83 3.86 10.59
N ALA A 136 26.00 4.00 9.27
CA ALA A 136 27.26 4.47 8.69
C ALA A 136 27.62 5.88 9.18
N ARG A 137 26.66 6.80 9.20
CA ARG A 137 26.84 8.16 9.72
C ARG A 137 27.20 8.17 11.21
N ALA A 138 26.60 7.29 12.01
CA ALA A 138 26.93 7.15 13.43
C ALA A 138 28.35 6.60 13.63
N ALA A 139 28.75 5.58 12.86
CA ALA A 139 30.10 5.03 12.91
C ALA A 139 31.17 6.08 12.55
N PHE A 140 30.97 6.85 11.47
CA PHE A 140 31.90 7.91 11.08
C PHE A 140 31.97 9.06 12.08
N ARG A 141 30.83 9.45 12.70
CA ARG A 141 30.84 10.44 13.78
C ARG A 141 31.72 9.98 14.95
N GLN A 142 31.59 8.72 15.37
CA GLN A 142 32.46 8.18 16.40
C GLN A 142 33.93 8.20 15.96
N GLN A 143 34.24 7.73 14.76
CA GLN A 143 35.60 7.75 14.23
C GLN A 143 36.22 9.16 14.30
N SER A 144 35.50 10.18 13.82
CA SER A 144 35.97 11.57 13.82
C SER A 144 36.24 12.16 15.21
N LEU A 145 35.48 11.73 16.23
CA LEU A 145 35.71 12.17 17.61
C LEU A 145 36.94 11.51 18.22
N VAL A 146 37.18 10.23 17.89
CA VAL A 146 38.41 9.55 18.31
C VAL A 146 39.62 10.14 17.57
N ASP A 147 39.48 10.54 16.30
CA ASP A 147 40.51 11.30 15.57
C ASP A 147 40.84 12.61 16.27
N THR A 148 39.80 13.32 16.71
CA THR A 148 39.97 14.58 17.45
C THR A 148 40.71 14.34 18.77
N LEU A 149 40.40 13.25 19.49
CA LEU A 149 41.17 12.88 20.69
C LEU A 149 42.63 12.61 20.34
N TRP A 150 42.88 11.82 19.30
CA TRP A 150 44.22 11.45 18.85
C TRP A 150 45.06 12.67 18.46
N GLN A 151 44.48 13.63 17.73
CA GLN A 151 45.16 14.86 17.33
C GLN A 151 45.52 15.75 18.53
N ARG A 152 44.73 15.71 19.59
CA ARG A 152 44.97 16.50 20.82
C ARG A 152 45.91 15.80 21.82
N VAL A 153 46.35 14.58 21.54
CA VAL A 153 47.27 13.83 22.40
C VAL A 153 48.53 14.63 22.76
N PRO A 154 49.26 15.27 21.82
CA PRO A 154 50.47 16.02 22.15
C PRO A 154 50.19 17.19 23.11
N GLU A 155 49.13 17.97 22.85
CA GLU A 155 48.71 19.09 23.70
C GLU A 155 48.39 18.62 25.13
N ILE A 156 47.75 17.45 25.26
CA ILE A 156 47.38 16.89 26.56
C ILE A 156 48.63 16.43 27.32
N TYR A 157 49.65 15.89 26.64
CA TYR A 157 50.90 15.50 27.30
C TYR A 157 51.69 16.70 27.83
N GLU A 158 51.60 17.86 27.19
CA GLU A 158 52.26 19.09 27.66
C GLU A 158 51.67 19.63 28.98
N LEU A 159 50.45 19.22 29.35
CA LEU A 159 49.84 19.61 30.61
C LEU A 159 50.53 18.90 31.79
N LEU A 160 51.19 19.69 32.65
CA LEU A 160 51.92 19.19 33.82
C LEU A 160 51.01 18.53 34.87
N ASN A 161 49.85 19.14 35.12
CA ASN A 161 48.93 18.68 36.15
C ASN A 161 48.09 17.50 35.66
N ARG A 162 48.06 16.44 36.46
CA ARG A 162 47.23 15.25 36.21
C ARG A 162 45.75 15.59 36.11
N GLN A 163 45.27 16.54 36.91
CA GLN A 163 43.85 16.92 36.90
C GLN A 163 43.50 17.59 35.57
N ASP A 164 44.33 18.52 35.10
CA ASP A 164 44.12 19.23 33.83
C ASP A 164 44.13 18.26 32.64
N ARG A 165 45.02 17.25 32.66
CA ARG A 165 44.99 16.15 31.68
C ARG A 165 43.69 15.36 31.75
N ALA A 166 43.24 14.99 32.95
CA ALA A 166 42.01 14.26 33.12
C ALA A 166 40.80 15.05 32.61
N ASP A 167 40.70 16.33 32.91
CA ASP A 167 39.59 17.18 32.48
C ASP A 167 39.58 17.36 30.95
N ALA A 168 40.76 17.56 30.34
CA ALA A 168 40.89 17.65 28.88
C ALA A 168 40.47 16.35 28.17
N VAL A 169 40.94 15.19 28.65
CA VAL A 169 40.60 13.88 28.08
C VAL A 169 39.13 13.55 28.30
N ASN A 170 38.61 13.75 29.52
CA ASN A 170 37.23 13.41 29.88
C ASN A 170 36.23 14.15 28.99
N THR A 171 36.50 15.41 28.64
CA THR A 171 35.62 16.21 27.77
C THR A 171 35.42 15.55 26.40
N ILE A 172 36.48 15.01 25.79
CA ILE A 172 36.40 14.37 24.48
C ILE A 172 35.85 12.95 24.61
N SER A 173 36.32 12.18 25.60
CA SER A 173 35.84 10.82 25.83
C SER A 173 34.35 10.76 26.19
N GLU A 174 33.79 11.80 26.83
CA GLU A 174 32.35 11.92 27.03
C GLU A 174 31.61 12.01 25.68
N GLN A 175 32.10 12.83 24.75
CA GLN A 175 31.53 12.93 23.40
C GLN A 175 31.66 11.62 22.63
N VAL A 176 32.81 10.94 22.71
CA VAL A 176 33.02 9.60 22.13
C VAL A 176 32.03 8.59 22.73
N GLY A 177 31.80 8.64 24.04
CA GLY A 177 30.84 7.80 24.73
C GLY A 177 29.40 8.04 24.25
N LEU A 178 29.00 9.30 24.09
CA LEU A 178 27.69 9.66 23.53
C LEU A 178 27.54 9.21 22.07
N ALA A 179 28.58 9.36 21.26
CA ALA A 179 28.58 8.91 19.87
C ALA A 179 28.51 7.38 19.76
N THR A 180 29.22 6.66 20.62
CA THR A 180 29.13 5.19 20.73
C THR A 180 27.71 4.77 21.08
N ALA A 181 27.11 5.39 22.11
CA ALA A 181 25.75 5.06 22.52
C ALA A 181 24.74 5.30 21.39
N SER A 182 24.89 6.42 20.66
CA SER A 182 24.09 6.68 19.45
C SER A 182 24.30 5.61 18.38
N PHE A 183 25.54 5.23 18.10
CA PHE A 183 25.85 4.15 17.15
C PHE A 183 25.21 2.81 17.55
N THR A 184 25.28 2.41 18.81
CA THR A 184 24.67 1.16 19.29
C THR A 184 23.15 1.17 19.09
N VAL A 185 22.49 2.30 19.34
CA VAL A 185 21.05 2.42 19.09
C VAL A 185 20.74 2.26 17.61
N GLU A 186 21.46 2.97 16.72
CA GLU A 186 21.19 2.87 15.27
C GLU A 186 21.52 1.48 14.73
N SER A 187 22.59 0.85 15.20
CA SER A 187 22.96 -0.51 14.79
C SER A 187 21.89 -1.53 15.21
N ASN A 188 21.41 -1.46 16.46
CA ASN A 188 20.35 -2.35 16.94
C ASN A 188 19.02 -2.12 16.20
N ASN A 189 18.68 -0.86 15.90
CA ASN A 189 17.51 -0.53 15.11
C ASN A 189 17.61 -1.12 13.69
N ALA A 190 18.76 -0.98 13.04
CA ALA A 190 19.00 -1.56 11.73
C ALA A 190 18.91 -3.10 11.77
N ILE A 191 19.59 -3.74 12.73
CA ILE A 191 19.55 -5.21 12.90
C ILE A 191 18.11 -5.70 13.06
N ALA A 192 17.29 -5.03 13.86
CA ALA A 192 15.88 -5.40 14.06
C ALA A 192 15.06 -5.39 12.76
N LEU A 193 15.37 -4.49 11.82
CA LEU A 193 14.70 -4.43 10.51
C LEU A 193 15.07 -5.60 9.60
N PHE A 194 16.31 -6.10 9.68
CA PHE A 194 16.80 -7.19 8.82
C PHE A 194 16.51 -8.60 9.37
N ILE A 195 16.34 -8.74 10.70
CA ILE A 195 16.00 -10.03 11.32
C ILE A 195 14.69 -10.61 10.75
N ASN A 196 13.69 -9.75 10.47
CA ASN A 196 12.39 -10.21 10.00
C ASN A 196 12.37 -10.69 8.54
N GLU A 197 13.43 -10.42 7.76
CA GLU A 197 13.51 -10.77 6.33
C GLU A 197 14.44 -11.96 6.06
N ASP A 198 14.90 -12.66 7.10
CA ASP A 198 15.90 -13.74 7.00
C ASP A 198 17.21 -13.30 6.30
N ASP A 199 17.52 -12.00 6.29
CA ASP A 199 18.76 -11.46 5.72
C ASP A 199 19.93 -11.61 6.71
N GLY A 200 20.34 -12.86 6.94
CA GLY A 200 21.45 -13.20 7.81
C GLY A 200 22.78 -12.60 7.36
N LEU A 201 22.92 -12.27 6.07
CA LEU A 201 24.12 -11.62 5.55
C LEU A 201 24.20 -10.17 6.05
N MET A 202 23.13 -9.38 5.92
CA MET A 202 23.10 -8.00 6.41
C MET A 202 23.27 -7.92 7.92
N VAL A 203 22.64 -8.82 8.67
CA VAL A 203 22.83 -8.91 10.13
C VAL A 203 24.30 -9.23 10.47
N GLY A 204 24.94 -10.15 9.74
CA GLY A 204 26.35 -10.46 9.91
C GLY A 204 27.25 -9.23 9.68
N VAL A 205 27.01 -8.48 8.61
CA VAL A 205 27.81 -7.30 8.29
C VAL A 205 27.58 -6.15 9.29
N LEU A 206 26.35 -5.95 9.79
CA LEU A 206 26.08 -4.98 10.85
C LEU A 206 26.77 -5.35 12.17
N ASN A 207 26.87 -6.65 12.48
CA ASN A 207 27.64 -7.12 13.62
C ASN A 207 29.14 -6.89 13.45
N ASP A 208 29.69 -7.08 12.24
CA ASP A 208 31.09 -6.76 11.92
C ASP A 208 31.39 -5.28 12.14
N VAL A 209 30.50 -4.37 11.70
CA VAL A 209 30.63 -2.93 11.95
C VAL A 209 30.61 -2.65 13.45
N SER A 210 29.69 -3.28 14.18
CA SER A 210 29.58 -3.10 15.64
C SER A 210 30.83 -3.57 16.37
N ALA A 211 31.39 -4.71 15.98
CA ALA A 211 32.65 -5.23 16.53
C ALA A 211 33.83 -4.30 16.26
N ALA A 212 33.95 -3.76 15.04
CA ALA A 212 35.01 -2.82 14.68
C ALA A 212 34.90 -1.52 15.50
N VAL A 213 33.68 -1.01 15.68
CA VAL A 213 33.41 0.17 16.49
C VAL A 213 33.72 -0.06 17.97
N ASP A 214 33.41 -1.25 18.50
CA ASP A 214 33.78 -1.63 19.86
C ASP A 214 35.30 -1.74 20.05
N LYS A 215 36.03 -2.28 19.06
CA LYS A 215 37.50 -2.29 19.07
C LYS A 215 38.06 -0.87 19.14
N LEU A 216 37.54 0.06 18.32
CA LEU A 216 37.92 1.48 18.35
C LEU A 216 37.67 2.11 19.73
N ARG A 217 36.52 1.79 20.35
CA ARG A 217 36.20 2.24 21.72
C ARG A 217 37.15 1.66 22.77
N HIS A 218 37.59 0.42 22.61
CA HIS A 218 38.60 -0.15 23.51
C HIS A 218 39.94 0.61 23.40
N THR A 219 40.35 0.96 22.19
CA THR A 219 41.53 1.79 21.92
C THR A 219 41.41 3.18 22.56
N ASP A 220 40.24 3.82 22.48
CA ASP A 220 39.95 5.10 23.15
C ASP A 220 40.09 5.00 24.69
N ASN A 221 39.47 3.99 25.30
CA ASN A 221 39.55 3.80 26.76
C ASN A 221 40.99 3.52 27.24
N TYR A 222 41.75 2.78 26.43
CA TYR A 222 43.16 2.52 26.68
C TYR A 222 43.98 3.81 26.62
N LEU A 223 43.79 4.60 25.55
CA LEU A 223 44.44 5.89 25.36
C LEU A 223 44.12 6.84 26.52
N ARG A 224 42.85 6.97 26.89
CA ARG A 224 42.39 7.79 28.02
C ARG A 224 43.12 7.44 29.31
N LYS A 225 43.20 6.15 29.66
CA LYS A 225 43.86 5.71 30.89
C LYS A 225 45.32 6.15 30.92
N ARG A 226 46.03 6.06 29.79
CA ARG A 226 47.44 6.44 29.69
C ARG A 226 47.67 7.95 29.74
N LEU A 227 46.87 8.72 29.00
CA LEU A 227 46.95 10.18 29.00
C LEU A 227 46.75 10.75 30.41
N ILE A 228 45.79 10.22 31.17
CA ILE A 228 45.54 10.61 32.56
C ILE A 228 46.75 10.28 33.45
N LEU A 229 47.37 9.11 33.28
CA LEU A 229 48.51 8.70 34.08
C LEU A 229 49.80 9.46 33.71
N GLY A 230 49.85 10.09 32.53
CA GLY A 230 51.07 10.73 32.02
C GLY A 230 52.15 9.69 31.67
N GLU A 231 51.74 8.46 31.39
CA GLU A 231 52.66 7.41 30.94
C GLU A 231 52.98 7.65 29.47
N GLU A 232 54.14 8.27 29.20
CA GLU A 232 54.79 8.23 27.88
C GLU A 232 55.21 6.78 27.60
N HIS A 233 54.27 5.98 27.12
CA HIS A 233 54.60 4.81 26.34
C HIS A 233 54.28 5.11 24.89
N HIS A 234 55.07 4.50 24.01
CA HIS A 234 54.80 4.39 22.59
C HIS A 234 53.39 3.80 22.45
N LEU A 235 52.39 4.68 22.36
CA LEU A 235 51.12 4.36 21.74
C LEU A 235 51.52 3.98 20.33
N ASP A 236 51.42 2.70 20.00
CA ASP A 236 51.71 2.26 18.65
C ASP A 236 50.67 2.94 17.75
N PRO A 237 51.08 3.88 16.88
CA PRO A 237 50.15 4.54 15.97
C PRO A 237 49.43 3.52 15.07
N ASN A 238 50.02 2.33 14.90
CA ASN A 238 49.44 1.25 14.13
C ASN A 238 48.18 0.67 14.77
N ASP A 239 48.11 0.50 16.10
CA ASP A 239 46.93 -0.06 16.77
C ASP A 239 45.69 0.81 16.56
N TYR A 240 45.89 2.13 16.59
CA TYR A 240 44.86 3.11 16.32
C TYR A 240 44.43 3.09 14.86
N HIS A 241 45.40 3.17 13.95
CA HIS A 241 45.14 3.19 12.52
C HIS A 241 44.48 1.90 12.04
N GLU A 242 44.88 0.74 12.57
CA GLU A 242 44.26 -0.55 12.28
C GLU A 242 42.79 -0.57 12.73
N SER A 243 42.50 -0.08 13.93
CA SER A 243 41.12 0.00 14.44
C SER A 243 40.25 0.90 13.56
N GLN A 244 40.79 2.01 13.06
CA GLN A 244 40.08 2.88 12.12
C GLN A 244 39.84 2.23 10.76
N LEU A 245 40.87 1.58 10.21
CA LEU A 245 40.78 0.88 8.94
C LEU A 245 39.75 -0.25 9.01
N GLU A 246 39.66 -0.93 10.15
CA GLU A 246 38.65 -1.96 10.38
C GLU A 246 37.23 -1.40 10.37
N VAL A 247 36.99 -0.25 11.01
CA VAL A 247 35.69 0.44 10.94
C VAL A 247 35.36 0.84 9.51
N GLN A 248 36.31 1.46 8.80
CA GLN A 248 36.12 1.87 7.39
C GLN A 248 35.82 0.68 6.49
N ASN A 249 36.61 -0.40 6.59
CA ASN A 249 36.43 -1.61 5.79
C ASN A 249 35.09 -2.30 6.10
N SER A 250 34.68 -2.34 7.37
CA SER A 250 33.39 -2.93 7.75
C SER A 250 32.21 -2.08 7.25
N VAL A 251 32.29 -0.75 7.35
CA VAL A 251 31.26 0.15 6.78
C VAL A 251 31.24 0.06 5.26
N GLN A 252 32.39 -0.06 4.60
CA GLN A 252 32.47 -0.25 3.15
C GLN A 252 31.85 -1.59 2.73
N ARG A 253 32.09 -2.67 3.49
CA ARG A 253 31.41 -3.96 3.28
C ARG A 253 29.90 -3.82 3.45
N LEU A 254 29.42 -3.12 4.48
CA LEU A 254 28.00 -2.82 4.67
C LEU A 254 27.39 -2.14 3.44
N TRP A 255 28.08 -1.14 2.88
CA TRP A 255 27.65 -0.49 1.66
C TRP A 255 27.65 -1.40 0.44
N MET A 256 28.68 -2.23 0.27
CA MET A 256 28.77 -3.15 -0.87
C MET A 256 27.73 -4.27 -0.81
N THR A 257 27.40 -4.77 0.38
CA THR A 257 26.35 -5.78 0.56
C THR A 257 24.97 -5.22 0.24
N PHE A 258 24.75 -3.96 0.57
CA PHE A 258 23.45 -3.34 0.40
C PHE A 258 23.23 -2.65 -0.96
N ALA A 259 24.30 -2.18 -1.59
CA ALA A 259 24.23 -1.64 -2.93
C ALA A 259 23.79 -2.76 -3.90
N PRO A 260 22.74 -2.54 -4.72
CA PRO A 260 22.41 -3.51 -5.75
C PRO A 260 23.64 -3.71 -6.64
N PRO A 261 23.95 -4.94 -7.07
CA PRO A 261 25.03 -5.17 -8.01
C PRO A 261 24.81 -4.27 -9.23
N PRO A 262 25.87 -3.69 -9.82
CA PRO A 262 25.71 -2.92 -11.03
C PRO A 262 25.00 -3.81 -12.06
N THR A 263 23.77 -3.47 -12.38
CA THR A 263 22.98 -4.19 -13.38
C THR A 263 23.79 -4.16 -14.67
N SER A 264 24.05 -5.34 -15.22
CA SER A 264 25.00 -5.57 -16.31
C SER A 264 24.91 -4.54 -17.44
N THR A 265 26.06 -4.26 -18.06
CA THR A 265 26.26 -3.33 -19.19
C THR A 265 25.39 -3.59 -20.45
N ASP A 266 24.55 -4.62 -20.46
CA ASP A 266 23.72 -5.01 -21.61
C ASP A 266 22.25 -4.53 -21.53
N ASP A 267 21.82 -3.92 -20.43
CA ASP A 267 20.49 -3.29 -20.35
C ASP A 267 20.52 -1.91 -21.01
N ALA A 268 20.32 -1.88 -22.32
CA ALA A 268 19.94 -0.67 -23.04
C ALA A 268 18.75 0.00 -22.32
N PRO A 269 18.74 1.33 -22.16
CA PRO A 269 17.82 2.04 -21.26
C PRO A 269 16.37 1.96 -21.75
N THR A 270 15.66 0.87 -21.45
CA THR A 270 14.22 0.78 -21.62
C THR A 270 13.54 1.51 -20.46
N LYS A 271 13.43 2.84 -20.57
CA LYS A 271 12.46 3.75 -19.90
C LYS A 271 12.07 3.50 -18.43
N GLY A 272 12.84 2.74 -17.66
CA GLY A 272 12.82 2.66 -16.20
C GLY A 272 14.02 3.44 -15.71
N ASN A 273 13.80 4.70 -15.36
CA ASN A 273 14.84 5.69 -15.14
C ASN A 273 15.75 5.30 -13.95
N PRO A 274 17.05 5.01 -14.16
CA PRO A 274 18.00 4.75 -13.05
C PRO A 274 18.31 6.01 -12.24
N LEU A 275 17.74 7.16 -12.59
CA LEU A 275 17.78 8.42 -11.83
C LEU A 275 16.65 8.56 -10.78
N ASN A 276 15.82 7.55 -10.53
CA ASN A 276 14.81 7.64 -9.46
C ASN A 276 15.38 7.30 -8.07
N TRP A 277 16.67 7.54 -7.85
CA TRP A 277 17.18 7.70 -6.50
C TRP A 277 16.73 9.07 -6.02
N PRO A 278 16.06 9.18 -4.85
CA PRO A 278 15.76 10.48 -4.29
C PRO A 278 17.04 11.29 -4.20
N CYS A 279 17.06 12.52 -4.73
CA CYS A 279 18.28 13.33 -4.84
C CYS A 279 18.99 13.54 -3.50
N HIS A 280 18.27 13.48 -2.39
CA HIS A 280 18.81 13.55 -1.04
C HIS A 280 19.63 12.31 -0.65
N ILE A 281 19.28 11.12 -1.15
CA ILE A 281 20.05 9.88 -0.89
C ILE A 281 21.33 9.89 -1.72
N VAL A 282 21.29 10.36 -2.96
CA VAL A 282 22.52 10.51 -3.78
C VAL A 282 23.43 11.58 -3.20
N ALA A 283 22.87 12.68 -2.67
CA ALA A 283 23.64 13.70 -1.96
C ALA A 283 24.24 13.14 -0.66
N ASP A 284 23.45 12.43 0.16
CA ASP A 284 23.97 11.76 1.37
C ASP A 284 25.01 10.69 1.03
N MET A 285 24.84 9.95 -0.07
CA MET A 285 25.82 8.98 -0.55
C MET A 285 27.08 9.65 -1.09
N ALA A 286 26.96 10.80 -1.76
CA ALA A 286 28.10 11.58 -2.22
C ALA A 286 28.82 12.26 -1.05
N ASP A 287 28.11 12.66 0.01
CA ASP A 287 28.69 13.18 1.24
C ASP A 287 29.38 12.06 2.03
N VAL A 288 28.79 10.86 2.12
CA VAL A 288 29.42 9.71 2.79
C VAL A 288 30.60 9.17 1.97
N ALA A 289 30.46 9.04 0.65
CA ALA A 289 31.57 8.65 -0.23
C ALA A 289 32.64 9.74 -0.30
N GLY A 290 32.24 11.01 -0.23
CA GLY A 290 33.12 12.16 -0.10
C GLY A 290 33.87 12.14 1.21
N LEU A 291 33.20 11.83 2.33
CA LEU A 291 33.84 11.60 3.63
C LEU A 291 34.82 10.44 3.54
N ILE A 292 34.42 9.27 3.03
CA ILE A 292 35.31 8.11 2.86
C ILE A 292 36.52 8.46 1.98
N GLY A 293 36.30 9.14 0.85
CA GLY A 293 37.36 9.55 -0.06
C GLY A 293 38.30 10.60 0.55
N LEU A 294 37.77 11.57 1.29
CA LEU A 294 38.54 12.58 2.00
C LEU A 294 39.41 11.94 3.09
N PHE A 295 38.82 11.02 3.87
CA PHE A 295 39.53 10.30 4.93
C PHE A 295 40.62 9.35 4.38
N MET A 296 40.38 8.70 3.25
CA MET A 296 41.38 7.84 2.59
C MET A 296 42.57 8.66 2.07
N ILE A 297 42.32 9.82 1.45
CA ILE A 297 43.38 10.70 0.93
C ILE A 297 44.18 11.32 2.09
N GLU A 298 43.51 11.87 3.10
CA GLU A 298 44.20 12.43 4.27
C GLU A 298 44.94 11.38 5.08
N GLY A 299 44.40 10.15 5.20
CA GLY A 299 45.06 9.06 5.92
C GLY A 299 46.39 8.64 5.28
N VAL A 300 46.43 8.55 3.95
CA VAL A 300 47.65 8.18 3.20
C VAL A 300 48.69 9.31 3.24
N GLU A 301 48.29 10.57 3.05
CA GLU A 301 49.20 11.71 3.12
C GLU A 301 49.80 11.90 4.53
N ARG A 302 49.04 11.59 5.59
CA ARG A 302 49.49 11.75 6.98
C ARG A 302 50.34 10.59 7.50
N SER A 303 50.07 9.36 7.05
CA SER A 303 50.98 8.22 7.32
C SER A 303 52.38 8.48 6.77
N ALA A 304 52.47 9.13 5.60
CA ALA A 304 53.74 9.55 5.01
C ALA A 304 54.45 10.68 5.79
N ALA A 305 53.71 11.52 6.52
CA ALA A 305 54.28 12.65 7.27
C ALA A 305 54.81 12.29 8.67
N VAL A 306 54.29 11.22 9.30
CA VAL A 306 54.72 10.76 10.64
C VAL A 306 55.86 9.73 10.56
N GLY A 307 56.17 9.21 9.37
CA GLY A 307 57.30 8.31 9.11
C GLY A 307 58.66 8.98 8.87
N LEU A 308 58.80 10.28 9.17
CA LEU A 308 60.04 11.08 9.10
C LEU A 308 60.30 11.78 10.43
#